data_AF-A0A372DCW2-F1
#
_entry.id   AF-A0A372DCW2-F1
#
_cell.length_a   1.000
_cell.length_b   1.000
_cell.length_c   1.000
_cell.angle_alpha   90.00
_cell.angle_beta   90.00
_cell.angle_gamma   90.00
#
_symmetry.space_group_name_H-M   'P 1'
#
loop_
_entity.id
_entity.type
_entity.pdbx_description
1 polymer ?
#
loop_
_entity_poly.entity_id
_entity_poly.type
_entity_poly.pdbx_seq_one_letter_code
_entity_poly.pdbx_strand_id
1 'polypeptide(L)' 'MVNPAPVSNNFWQSIDYPSQFRSLTAQDYAKLQGFPENFILHPNSSIAKKQLGNAVSMPVVAVIIRSILHCL' A
#
# COMPACT_ATOMS: atom_id res chain seq x y z
N MET A 1 1.92 -17.14 25.24
CA MET A 1 1.36 -16.82 23.90
C MET A 1 0.12 -15.97 24.13
N VAL A 2 0.25 -14.64 24.11
CA VAL A 2 -0.90 -13.74 24.32
C VAL A 2 -1.70 -13.72 23.02
N ASN A 3 -2.90 -14.29 23.06
CA ASN A 3 -3.87 -14.23 21.97
C ASN A 3 -4.43 -12.79 21.97
N PRO A 4 -4.26 -11.98 20.91
CA PRO A 4 -4.83 -10.64 20.92
C PRO A 4 -6.35 -10.75 20.98
N ALA A 5 -6.97 -9.97 21.86
CA ALA A 5 -8.42 -9.94 22.03
C ALA A 5 -9.11 -9.69 20.67
N PRO A 6 -10.30 -10.27 20.43
CA PRO A 6 -11.02 -10.08 19.18
C PRO A 6 -11.33 -8.58 19.03
N VAL A 7 -10.68 -7.93 18.06
CA VAL A 7 -10.96 -6.55 17.69
C VAL A 7 -12.47 -6.46 17.43
N SER A 8 -13.16 -5.64 18.21
CA SER A 8 -14.61 -5.67 18.36
C SER A 8 -15.35 -5.70 17.02
N ASN A 9 -16.30 -6.63 16.87
CA ASN A 9 -17.22 -6.72 15.72
C ASN A 9 -17.90 -5.39 15.34
N ASN A 10 -17.92 -4.42 16.26
CA ASN A 10 -18.53 -3.10 16.10
C ASN A 10 -17.70 -2.15 15.22
N PHE A 11 -16.39 -2.37 15.06
CA PHE A 11 -15.56 -1.49 14.24
C PHE A 11 -15.96 -1.62 12.78
N TRP A 12 -15.94 -2.83 12.22
CA TRP A 12 -16.27 -3.08 10.82
C TRP A 12 -17.71 -2.67 10.45
N GLN A 13 -18.66 -2.81 11.38
CA GLN A 13 -20.05 -2.35 11.20
C GLN A 13 -20.16 -0.82 11.10
N SER A 14 -19.31 -0.08 11.82
CA SER A 14 -19.31 1.40 11.77
C SER A 14 -18.74 1.98 10.46
N ILE A 15 -17.96 1.18 9.72
CA ILE A 15 -17.37 1.55 8.42
C ILE A 15 -18.26 1.11 7.26
N ASP A 16 -19.31 0.34 7.53
CA ASP A 16 -20.24 -0.18 6.53
C ASP A 16 -21.23 0.91 6.09
N TYR A 17 -20.71 1.91 5.36
CA TYR A 17 -21.49 2.77 4.46
C TYR A 17 -21.29 2.22 3.03
N PRO A 18 -22.05 1.18 2.63
CA PRO A 18 -21.77 0.37 1.44
C PRO A 18 -21.86 1.11 0.10
N SER A 19 -22.26 2.38 0.07
CA SER A 19 -22.42 3.17 -1.16
C SER A 19 -21.35 4.25 -1.40
N GLN A 20 -20.46 4.55 -0.45
CA GLN A 20 -19.52 5.68 -0.60
C GLN A 20 -18.07 5.29 -0.88
N PHE A 21 -17.70 4.01 -0.68
CA PHE A 21 -16.31 3.58 -0.83
C PHE A 21 -16.15 2.59 -1.98
N ARG A 22 -15.23 2.92 -2.91
CA ARG A 22 -14.80 1.99 -3.98
C ARG A 22 -13.56 1.22 -3.55
N SER A 23 -13.42 0.00 -4.06
CA SER A 23 -12.16 -0.73 -3.98
C SER A 23 -11.02 0.06 -4.63
N LEU A 24 -9.83 -0.02 -4.03
CA LEU A 24 -8.62 0.60 -4.58
C LEU A 24 -8.19 -0.11 -5.87
N THR A 25 -7.79 0.67 -6.87
CA THR A 25 -7.22 0.24 -8.15
C THR A 25 -5.71 0.04 -8.02
N ALA A 26 -5.07 -0.67 -8.96
CA ALA A 26 -3.60 -0.77 -8.95
C ALA A 26 -2.90 0.61 -8.98
N GLN A 27 -3.50 1.60 -9.65
CA GLN A 27 -2.98 2.97 -9.65
C GLN A 27 -3.03 3.61 -8.26
N ASP A 28 -4.08 3.36 -7.48
CA ASP A 28 -4.18 3.89 -6.11
C ASP A 28 -3.09 3.26 -5.22
N TYR A 29 -2.82 1.96 -5.35
CA TYR A 29 -1.72 1.31 -4.63
C TYR A 29 -0.36 1.89 -5.04
N ALA A 30 -0.15 2.17 -6.32
CA ALA A 30 1.09 2.76 -6.81
C ALA A 30 1.30 4.18 -6.24
N LYS A 31 0.24 5.00 -6.24
CA LYS A 31 0.26 6.33 -5.62
C LYS A 31 0.53 6.25 -4.12
N LEU A 32 -0.13 5.34 -3.40
CA LEU A 32 0.10 5.12 -1.96
C LEU A 32 1.54 4.70 -1.65
N GLN A 33 2.15 3.87 -2.49
CA GLN A 33 3.55 3.45 -2.36
C GLN A 33 4.57 4.52 -2.80
N GLY A 34 4.10 5.66 -3.34
CA GLY A 34 4.93 6.75 -3.81
C GLY A 34 5.61 6.50 -5.17
N PHE A 35 5.09 5.58 -5.98
CA PHE A 35 5.56 5.41 -7.35
C PHE A 35 5.19 6.63 -8.20
N PRO A 36 6.01 6.99 -9.20
CA PRO A 36 5.69 8.08 -10.10
C PRO A 36 4.44 7.76 -10.94
N GLU A 37 3.69 8.79 -11.36
CA GLU A 37 2.41 8.59 -12.05
C GLU A 37 2.55 7.84 -13.38
N ASN A 38 3.71 7.95 -14.03
CA ASN A 38 4.04 7.27 -15.28
C ASN A 38 4.67 5.87 -15.08
N PHE A 39 4.64 5.33 -13.86
CA PHE A 39 5.13 3.97 -13.60
C PHE A 39 4.26 2.95 -14.35
N ILE A 40 4.91 2.07 -15.11
CA ILE A 40 4.24 1.07 -15.93
C ILE A 40 3.75 -0.07 -15.02
N LEU A 41 2.43 -0.22 -14.92
CA LEU A 41 1.79 -1.29 -14.16
C LEU A 41 1.65 -2.55 -15.01
N HIS A 42 1.68 -3.70 -14.34
CA HIS A 42 1.34 -4.97 -14.99
C HIS A 42 -0.12 -4.93 -15.51
N PRO A 43 -0.39 -5.41 -16.74
CA PRO A 43 -1.72 -5.29 -17.35
C PRO A 43 -2.82 -6.00 -16.54
N ASN A 44 -2.47 -7.10 -15.86
CA ASN A 44 -3.36 -7.74 -14.89
C ASN A 44 -3.33 -6.98 -13.55
N SER A 45 -4.46 -6.35 -13.18
CA SER A 45 -4.57 -5.56 -11.94
C SER A 45 -4.35 -6.37 -10.66
N SER A 46 -4.68 -7.66 -10.61
CA SER A 46 -4.45 -8.48 -9.42
C SER A 46 -2.96 -8.70 -9.18
N ILE A 47 -2.23 -9.00 -10.26
CA ILE A 47 -0.77 -9.14 -10.23
C ILE A 47 -0.13 -7.79 -9.87
N ALA A 48 -0.57 -6.69 -10.48
CA ALA A 48 -0.04 -5.36 -10.17
C ALA A 48 -0.25 -4.99 -8.69
N LYS A 49 -1.44 -5.21 -8.14
CA LYS A 49 -1.73 -4.99 -6.71
C LYS A 49 -0.81 -5.82 -5.80
N LYS A 50 -0.56 -7.08 -6.16
CA LYS A 50 0.37 -7.95 -5.41
C LYS A 50 1.82 -7.44 -5.48
N GLN A 51 2.29 -7.03 -6.66
CA GLN A 51 3.63 -6.46 -6.84
C GLN A 51 3.80 -5.18 -6.02
N LEU A 52 2.83 -4.27 -6.08
CA LEU A 52 2.84 -3.02 -5.34
C LEU A 52 2.69 -3.23 -3.83
N GLY A 53 1.90 -4.21 -3.39
CA GLY A 53 1.76 -4.56 -1.97
C GLY A 53 3.04 -5.16 -1.37
N ASN A 54 3.82 -5.89 -2.17
CA ASN A 54 5.10 -6.47 -1.76
C ASN A 54 6.29 -5.51 -1.93
N ALA A 55 6.12 -4.42 -2.67
CA ALA A 55 7.17 -3.45 -2.90
C ALA A 55 7.43 -2.61 -1.63
N VAL A 56 8.69 -2.21 -1.46
CA VAL A 56 9.04 -1.18 -0.47
C VAL A 56 8.67 0.19 -1.04
N SER A 57 8.12 1.07 -0.21
CA SER A 57 7.69 2.40 -0.63
C SER A 57 8.86 3.23 -1.16
N MET A 58 8.65 3.91 -2.29
CA MET A 58 9.68 4.72 -2.96
C MET A 58 10.32 5.80 -2.07
N PRO A 59 9.58 6.53 -1.21
CA PRO A 59 10.17 7.51 -0.30
C PRO A 59 11.18 6.89 0.67
N VAL A 60 10.92 5.67 1.15
CA VAL A 60 11.80 4.94 2.06
C VAL A 60 13.11 4.59 1.36
N VAL A 61 13.01 4.03 0.14
CA VAL A 61 14.17 3.72 -0.70
C VAL A 61 15.02 4.97 -0.94
N ALA A 62 14.40 6.11 -1.24
CA ALA A 62 15.12 7.37 -1.48
C ALA A 62 15.91 7.86 -0.24
N VAL A 63 15.37 7.70 0.96
CA VAL A 63 16.09 8.06 2.20
C VAL A 63 17.25 7.10 2.48
N ILE A 64 17.05 5.79 2.28
CA ILE A 64 18.11 4.79 2.45
C ILE A 64 19.28 5.07 1.50
N ILE A 65 18.98 5.30 0.21
CA ILE A 65 20.02 5.61 -0.79
C ILE A 65 20.78 6.87 -0.42
N ARG A 66 20.09 7.95 -0.02
CA ARG A 66 20.77 9.18 0.45
C ARG A 66 21.69 8.92 1.63
N SER A 67 21.26 8.09 2.58
CA SER A 67 22.06 7.73 3.74
C SER A 67 23.31 6.94 3.34
N ILE A 68 23.18 6.00 2.39
CA ILE A 68 24.32 5.25 1.85
C ILE A 68 25.29 6.21 1.15
N LEU A 69 24.79 7.11 0.30
CA LEU A 69 25.63 8.08 -0.42
C LEU A 69 26.34 9.08 0.51
N HIS A 70 25.80 9.39 1.68
CA HIS A 70 26.48 10.22 2.67
C HIS A 70 27.62 9.47 3.39
N CYS A 71 27.57 8.14 3.43
CA CYS A 71 28.58 7.31 4.07
C CYS A 71 29.69 6.84 3.11
N LEU A 72 29.50 7.01 1.80
CA LEU A 72 30.49 6.75 0.76
C LEU A 72 31.33 8.01 0.52
#